data_AF-A0A3C1KGH8-F1
#
_entry.id   AF-A0A3C1KGH8-F1
#
_cell.length_a   1.000
_cell.length_b   1.000
_cell.length_c   1.000
_cell.angle_alpha   90.00
_cell.angle_beta   90.00
_cell.angle_gamma   90.00
#
_symmetry.space_group_name_H-M   'P 1'
#
loop_
_entity.id
_entity.type
_entity.pdbx_description
1 polymer ?
#
loop_
_entity_poly.entity_id
_entity_poly.type
_entity_poly.pdbx_seq_one_letter_code
_entity_poly.pdbx_strand_id
1 'polypeptide(L)'
;SFVLGGRGMEIVYDTASLRDYFDRIADQAIIGAGRPLLVDRFLDDAIELDVDALFDGEQLYIGGVMEHLEEAGIHSGDSSCTLPPVSL
;
A
#
# COMPACT_ATOMS: atom_id res chain seq x y z
N SER A 1 -6.93 5.33 5.15
CA SER A 1 -6.74 3.98 5.73
C SER A 1 -6.63 4.10 7.24
N PHE A 2 -7.21 3.16 8.01
CA PHE A 2 -7.07 3.11 9.48
C PHE A 2 -6.00 2.10 9.94
N VAL A 3 -5.24 1.54 9.00
CA VAL A 3 -4.18 0.56 9.22
C VAL A 3 -2.92 1.00 8.49
N LEU A 4 -1.77 0.78 9.13
CA LEU A 4 -0.43 1.02 8.61
C LEU A 4 0.31 -0.33 8.57
N GLY A 5 1.30 -0.49 7.69
CA GLY A 5 2.13 -1.70 7.65
C GLY A 5 1.49 -2.90 6.99
N GLY A 6 0.55 -2.71 6.04
CA GLY A 6 -0.07 -3.82 5.33
C GLY A 6 -0.97 -4.74 6.17
N ARG A 7 -1.34 -4.34 7.39
CA ARG A 7 -2.07 -5.24 8.31
C ARG A 7 -3.42 -5.67 7.73
N GLY A 8 -3.56 -6.97 7.49
CA GLY A 8 -4.77 -7.56 6.91
C GLY A 8 -4.93 -7.28 5.42
N MET A 9 -3.87 -6.86 4.72
CA MET A 9 -3.84 -6.74 3.27
C MET A 9 -3.31 -8.05 2.66
N GLU A 10 -3.87 -8.43 1.52
CA GLU A 10 -3.49 -9.65 0.83
C GLU A 10 -3.81 -9.53 -0.66
N ILE A 11 -2.90 -10.06 -1.50
CA ILE A 11 -3.15 -10.22 -2.93
C ILE A 11 -3.95 -11.52 -3.10
N VAL A 12 -5.18 -11.41 -3.59
CA VAL A 12 -6.08 -12.54 -3.83
C VAL A 12 -6.12 -12.88 -5.32
N TYR A 13 -5.83 -14.14 -5.66
CA TYR A 13 -5.73 -14.59 -7.05
C TYR A 13 -7.02 -15.22 -7.59
N ASP A 14 -7.89 -15.70 -6.69
CA ASP A 14 -9.15 -16.34 -7.06
C ASP A 14 -10.25 -16.15 -6.00
N THR A 15 -11.46 -16.58 -6.36
CA THR A 15 -12.63 -16.48 -5.48
C THR A 15 -12.53 -17.35 -4.23
N ALA A 16 -11.78 -18.46 -4.27
CA ALA A 16 -11.60 -19.33 -3.10
C ALA A 16 -10.72 -18.64 -2.05
N SER A 17 -9.61 -18.03 -2.49
CA SER A 17 -8.68 -17.25 -1.68
C SER A 17 -9.36 -16.03 -1.07
N LEU A 18 -10.23 -15.36 -1.81
CA LEU A 18 -11.03 -14.25 -1.28
C LEU A 18 -11.96 -14.69 -0.14
N ARG A 19 -12.59 -15.87 -0.24
CA ARG A 19 -13.44 -16.40 0.84
C ARG A 19 -12.61 -16.75 2.07
N ASP A 20 -11.50 -17.45 1.87
CA ASP A 20 -10.59 -17.83 2.94
C ASP A 20 -10.02 -16.60 3.67
N TYR A 21 -9.71 -15.53 2.92
CA TYR A 21 -9.33 -14.24 3.51
C TYR A 21 -10.37 -13.77 4.54
N PHE A 22 -11.64 -13.69 4.15
CA PHE A 22 -12.73 -13.24 5.04
C PHE A 22 -12.88 -14.14 6.26
N ASP A 23 -12.74 -15.46 6.10
CA ASP A 23 -12.81 -16.41 7.22
C ASP A 23 -11.66 -16.18 8.21
N ARG A 24 -10.42 -15.95 7.74
CA ARG A 24 -9.24 -15.70 8.60
C ARG A 24 -9.30 -14.38 9.35
N ILE A 25 -9.98 -13.37 8.81
CA ILE A 25 -10.05 -12.04 9.41
C ILE A 25 -11.35 -11.76 10.18
N ALA A 26 -12.29 -12.71 10.19
CA ALA A 26 -13.62 -12.55 10.78
C ALA A 26 -13.57 -12.00 12.23
N ASP A 27 -12.65 -12.50 13.05
CA ASP A 27 -12.50 -12.13 14.46
C ASP A 27 -11.59 -10.91 14.70
N GLN A 28 -11.02 -10.32 13.65
CA GLN A 28 -10.01 -9.25 13.79
C GLN A 28 -10.60 -7.84 13.93
N ALA A 29 -11.92 -7.68 13.78
CA ALA A 29 -12.63 -6.39 13.87
C ALA A 29 -12.04 -5.25 12.99
N ILE A 30 -11.36 -5.62 11.89
CA ILE A 30 -10.73 -4.68 10.96
C ILE A 30 -11.69 -4.17 9.87
N ILE A 31 -12.78 -4.88 9.61
CA ILE A 31 -13.83 -4.51 8.65
C ILE A 31 -15.15 -4.32 9.40
N GLY A 32 -15.89 -3.26 9.09
CA GLY A 32 -17.20 -3.03 9.70
C GLY A 32 -17.87 -1.74 9.24
N ALA A 33 -18.99 -1.39 9.89
CA ALA A 33 -19.67 -0.12 9.63
C ALA A 33 -18.72 1.07 9.91
N GLY A 34 -18.48 1.91 8.91
CA GLY A 34 -17.52 3.01 8.98
C GLY A 34 -16.05 2.63 8.74
N ARG A 35 -15.76 1.34 8.50
CA ARG A 35 -14.42 0.81 8.15
C ARG A 35 -14.54 -0.10 6.92
N PRO A 36 -14.79 0.46 5.72
CA PRO A 36 -14.92 -0.34 4.52
C PRO A 36 -13.58 -0.97 4.14
N LEU A 37 -13.62 -2.20 3.62
CA LEU A 37 -12.49 -2.83 2.96
C LEU A 37 -12.37 -2.27 1.54
N LEU A 38 -11.16 -1.83 1.17
CA LEU A 38 -10.85 -1.46 -0.20
C LEU A 38 -10.42 -2.72 -0.97
N VAL A 39 -11.01 -2.93 -2.14
CA VAL A 39 -10.59 -3.96 -3.09
C VAL A 39 -10.16 -3.22 -4.35
N ASP A 40 -8.93 -3.47 -4.79
CA ASP A 40 -8.37 -2.83 -5.96
C ASP A 40 -7.73 -3.87 -6.89
N ARG A 41 -7.52 -3.48 -8.14
CA ARG A 41 -6.81 -4.29 -9.12
C ARG A 41 -5.31 -4.25 -8.81
N PHE A 42 -4.69 -5.42 -8.77
CA PHE A 42 -3.23 -5.51 -8.69
C PHE A 42 -2.55 -4.90 -9.93
N LEU A 43 -1.53 -4.07 -9.69
CA LEU A 43 -0.77 -3.39 -10.73
C LEU A 43 0.54 -4.15 -10.96
N ASP A 44 0.50 -5.08 -11.92
CA ASP A 44 1.66 -5.89 -12.30
C ASP A 44 2.74 -5.05 -12.96
N ASP A 45 4.01 -5.40 -12.73
CA ASP A 45 5.21 -4.71 -13.27
C ASP A 45 5.26 -3.19 -12.98
N ALA A 46 4.57 -2.72 -11.93
CA ALA A 46 4.54 -1.31 -11.58
C ALA A 46 5.68 -0.93 -10.62
N ILE A 47 6.27 0.25 -10.85
CA ILE A 47 7.24 0.87 -9.94
C ILE A 47 6.48 1.61 -8.84
N GLU A 48 6.85 1.40 -7.59
CA GLU A 48 6.32 2.12 -6.43
C GLU A 48 7.20 3.35 -6.09
N LEU A 49 6.55 4.47 -5.82
CA LEU A 49 7.20 5.72 -5.43
C LEU A 49 6.64 6.23 -4.10
N ASP A 50 7.53 6.54 -3.15
CA ASP A 50 7.18 7.28 -1.94
C ASP A 50 7.60 8.74 -2.07
N VAL A 51 6.70 9.65 -1.72
CA VAL A 51 6.94 11.10 -1.77
C VAL A 51 6.66 11.73 -0.43
N ASP A 52 7.71 12.22 0.23
CA ASP A 52 7.60 12.98 1.47
C ASP A 52 7.47 14.47 1.16
N ALA A 53 6.41 15.10 1.68
CA ALA A 53 6.12 16.50 1.44
C ALA A 53 5.56 17.24 2.67
N LEU A 54 5.79 18.55 2.71
CA LEU A 54 5.26 19.46 3.73
C LEU A 54 4.41 20.55 3.04
N PHE A 55 3.21 20.80 3.57
CA PHE A 55 2.31 21.84 3.06
C PHE A 55 1.89 22.76 4.20
N ASP A 56 2.09 24.06 4.03
CA ASP A 56 1.76 25.08 5.04
C ASP A 56 0.38 25.75 4.85
N GLY A 57 -0.33 25.39 3.77
CA GLY A 57 -1.60 26.02 3.37
C GLY A 57 -1.48 26.86 2.10
N GLU A 58 -0.28 27.28 1.70
CA GLU A 58 -0.02 28.08 0.50
C GLU A 58 1.02 27.43 -0.41
N GLN A 59 2.08 26.85 0.15
CA GLN A 59 3.21 26.27 -0.57
C GLN A 59 3.43 24.81 -0.18
N LEU A 60 3.68 23.98 -1.20
CA LEU A 60 4.04 22.57 -1.05
C LEU A 60 5.55 22.41 -1.27
N TYR A 61 6.23 21.86 -0.27
CA TYR A 61 7.65 21.51 -0.34
C TYR A 61 7.82 20.00 -0.44
N ILE A 62 8.53 19.52 -1.46
CA ILE A 62 8.89 18.11 -1.61
C ILE A 62 10.24 17.87 -0.94
N GLY A 63 10.25 17.07 0.13
CA GLY A 63 11.47 16.69 0.86
C GLY A 63 12.27 15.61 0.16
N GLY A 64 11.59 14.66 -0.48
CA GLY A 64 12.22 13.55 -1.18
C GLY A 64 11.24 12.78 -2.06
N VAL A 65 11.77 12.23 -3.15
CA VAL A 65 11.09 11.23 -3.97
C VAL A 65 11.95 9.99 -3.91
N MET A 66 11.37 8.88 -3.48
CA MET A 66 12.03 7.59 -3.32
C MET A 66 11.44 6.60 -4.32
N GLU A 67 12.30 5.87 -5.01
CA GLU A 67 11.90 4.80 -5.94
C GLU A 67 12.21 3.44 -5.32
N HIS A 68 11.20 2.59 -5.24
CA HIS A 68 11.31 1.22 -4.74
C HIS A 68 11.97 0.33 -5.78
N LEU A 69 12.88 -0.54 -5.33
CA LEU A 69 13.54 -1.52 -6.21
C LEU A 69 12.65 -2.72 -6.49
N GLU A 70 11.84 -3.11 -5.50
CA GLU A 70 10.80 -4.10 -5.63
C GLU A 70 9.55 -3.51 -6.29
N GLU A 71 8.80 -4.36 -6.99
CA GLU A 71 7.56 -3.99 -7.67
C GLU A 71 6.43 -3.69 -6.67
N ALA A 72 5.48 -2.86 -7.10
CA ALA A 72 4.30 -2.53 -6.34
C ALA A 72 3.54 -3.80 -5.93
N GLY A 73 3.36 -3.99 -4.62
CA GLY A 73 2.80 -5.23 -4.07
C GLY A 73 3.63 -5.81 -2.94
N ILE A 74 4.94 -5.52 -2.92
CA ILE A 74 5.75 -5.65 -1.72
C ILE A 74 5.55 -4.37 -0.90
N HIS A 75 5.20 -4.53 0.38
CA HIS A 75 4.91 -3.39 1.22
C HIS A 75 6.15 -2.49 1.36
N SER A 76 5.98 -1.16 1.25
CA SER A 76 7.08 -0.19 1.24
C SER A 76 8.09 -0.30 2.38
N GLY A 77 7.63 -0.72 3.57
CA GLY A 77 8.50 -0.98 4.74
C GLY A 77 9.39 -2.23 4.63
N ASP A 78 9.09 -3.13 3.70
CA ASP A 78 9.86 -4.35 3.40
C ASP A 78 10.71 -4.20 2.12
N SER A 79 10.55 -3.09 1.39
CA SER A 79 11.25 -2.80 0.14
C SER A 79 12.53 -1.99 0.37
N SER A 80 13.52 -2.20 -0.51
CA SER A 80 14.67 -1.31 -0.65
C SER A 80 14.30 -0.15 -1.58
N CYS A 81 14.82 1.05 -1.31
CA CYS A 81 14.55 2.22 -2.17
C CYS A 81 15.80 3.06 -2.45
N THR A 82 15.69 3.88 -3.49
CA THR A 82 16.71 4.84 -3.93
C THR A 82 16.19 6.26 -3.79
N LEU A 83 17.06 7.18 -3.36
CA LEU A 83 16.81 8.62 -3.34
C LEU A 83 18.07 9.35 -3.85
N PRO A 84 18.01 10.05 -5.00
CA PRO A 84 16.84 10.26 -5.87
C PRO A 84 16.45 8.98 -6.66
N PRO A 85 15.29 9.00 -7.35
CA PRO A 85 14.90 7.94 -8.27
C PRO A 85 15.97 7.70 -9.34
N VAL A 86 16.08 6.47 -9.81
CA VAL A 86 17.13 6.04 -10.76
C VAL A 86 16.61 5.82 -12.17
N SER A 87 15.32 5.49 -12.33
CA SER A 87 14.71 5.21 -13.63
C SER A 87 13.82 6.33 -14.16
N LEU A 88 13.58 7.37 -13.35
CA LEU A 88 12.75 8.54 -13.67
C LEU A 88 13.49 9.61 -14.49
#